data_AF-A0A2M7PW20-F1
#
_entry.id   AF-A0A2M7PW20-F1
#
_cell.length_a   1.000
_cell.length_b   1.000
_cell.length_c   1.000
_cell.angle_alpha   90.00
_cell.angle_beta   90.00
_cell.angle_gamma   90.00
#
_symmetry.space_group_name_H-M   'P 1'
#
loop_
_entity.id
_entity.type
_entity.pdbx_description
1 polymer ?
#
loop_
_entity_poly.entity_id
_entity_poly.type
_entity_poly.pdbx_seq_one_letter_code
_entity_poly.pdbx_strand_id
1 'polypeptide(L)' 'MSDFNTDALGMIETRGFATMVEASDAMVKAAKVELIGYEKTGGGYVTAIVRGDVASVRAAVDAGLVAA' A
#
# COMPACT_ATOMS: atom_id res chain seq x y z
N MET A 1 16.41 -10.43 -4.09
CA MET A 1 15.87 -9.06 -4.13
C MET A 1 15.26 -8.90 -5.51
N SER A 2 13.94 -8.78 -5.62
CA SER A 2 13.27 -8.46 -6.89
C SER A 2 13.63 -7.03 -7.28
N ASP A 3 14.11 -6.83 -8.50
CA ASP A 3 14.36 -5.49 -9.04
C ASP A 3 13.02 -4.83 -9.43
N PHE A 4 12.39 -4.13 -8.48
CA PHE A 4 11.11 -3.42 -8.68
C PHE A 4 11.20 -2.21 -9.62
N ASN A 5 12.30 -2.01 -10.36
CA ASN A 5 12.55 -0.74 -11.05
C ASN A 5 11.50 -0.43 -12.15
N THR A 6 10.74 -1.43 -12.59
CA THR A 6 9.67 -1.30 -13.60
C THR A 6 8.25 -1.54 -13.09
N ASP A 7 8.09 -1.97 -11.84
CA ASP A 7 6.77 -2.34 -11.30
C ASP A 7 5.95 -1.10 -10.95
N ALA A 8 4.62 -1.20 -11.05
CA ALA A 8 3.74 -0.12 -10.62
C ALA A 8 3.88 0.14 -9.10
N LEU A 9 3.57 1.38 -8.70
CA LEU A 9 3.62 1.86 -7.33
C LEU A 9 2.21 2.22 -6.87
N GLY A 10 1.78 1.65 -5.75
CA GLY A 10 0.54 2.02 -5.05
C GLY A 10 0.85 2.60 -3.68
N MET A 11 0.12 3.64 -3.28
CA MET A 11 0.30 4.31 -1.99
C MET A 11 -1.05 4.66 -1.37
N ILE A 12 -1.20 4.45 -0.07
CA ILE A 12 -2.33 4.93 0.73
C ILE A 12 -1.78 5.65 1.96
N GLU A 13 -2.12 6.93 2.11
CA GLU A 13 -1.80 7.72 3.29
C GLU A 13 -3.01 7.79 4.23
N THR A 14 -2.77 7.50 5.50
CA THR A 14 -3.80 7.47 6.55
C THR A 14 -3.38 8.33 7.74
N ARG A 15 -4.34 8.68 8.60
CA ARG A 15 -4.05 9.27 9.91
C ARG A 15 -3.97 8.18 10.95
N GLY A 16 -2.76 7.93 11.46
CA GLY A 16 -2.49 6.93 12.47
C GLY A 16 -1.94 5.62 11.91
N PHE A 17 -1.08 4.97 12.70
CA PHE A 17 -0.40 3.74 12.27
C PHE A 17 -1.35 2.54 12.15
N ALA A 18 -2.38 2.45 12.99
CA ALA A 18 -3.32 1.32 12.99
C ALA A 18 -4.10 1.23 11.67
N THR A 19 -4.66 2.36 11.22
CA THR A 19 -5.38 2.45 9.94
C THR A 19 -4.46 2.16 8.74
N MET A 20 -3.20 2.60 8.79
CA MET A 20 -2.23 2.24 7.76
C MET A 20 -1.99 0.72 7.68
N VAL A 21 -1.93 0.04 8.83
CA VAL A 21 -1.78 -1.43 8.88
C VAL A 21 -3.02 -2.13 8.31
N GLU A 22 -4.22 -1.64 8.62
CA GLU A 22 -5.47 -2.17 8.07
C GLU A 22 -5.52 -2.01 6.54
N ALA A 23 -5.20 -0.82 6.04
CA ALA A 23 -5.08 -0.55 4.60
C ALA A 23 -4.05 -1.49 3.93
N SER A 24 -2.90 -1.69 4.59
CA SER A 24 -1.84 -2.57 4.09
C SER A 24 -2.26 -4.02 4.01
N ASP A 25 -2.94 -4.53 5.05
CA ASP A 25 -3.48 -5.90 5.09
C ASP A 25 -4.51 -6.12 3.97
N ALA A 26 -5.40 -5.15 3.76
CA ALA A 26 -6.38 -5.19 2.67
C ALA A 26 -5.70 -5.18 1.29
N MET A 27 -4.70 -4.32 1.07
CA MET A 27 -3.95 -4.25 -0.18
C MET A 27 -3.30 -5.59 -0.56
N VAL A 28 -2.57 -6.21 0.37
CA VAL A 28 -1.82 -7.46 0.08
C VAL A 28 -2.71 -8.69 0.00
N LYS A 29 -3.92 -8.66 0.60
CA LYS A 29 -4.90 -9.76 0.47
C LYS A 29 -5.71 -9.67 -0.82
N ALA A 30 -5.91 -8.48 -1.36
CA ALA A 30 -6.77 -8.26 -2.53
C ALA A 30 -6.08 -8.62 -3.86
N ALA A 31 -4.75 -8.46 -3.95
CA ALA A 31 -4.02 -8.69 -5.18
C ALA A 31 -2.58 -9.12 -4.94
N LYS A 32 -1.92 -9.60 -5.99
CA LYS A 32 -0.49 -9.97 -5.96
C LYS A 32 0.37 -8.71 -5.98
N VAL A 33 0.50 -8.08 -4.81
CA VAL A 33 1.38 -6.94 -4.55
C VAL A 33 2.25 -7.21 -3.33
N GLU A 34 3.39 -6.54 -3.25
CA GLU A 34 4.28 -6.60 -2.11
C GLU A 34 4.27 -5.26 -1.37
N LEU A 35 4.04 -5.29 -0.06
CA LEU A 35 4.28 -4.13 0.80
C LEU A 35 5.78 -3.92 0.95
N ILE A 36 6.32 -2.93 0.24
CA ILE A 36 7.76 -2.65 0.23
C ILE A 36 8.18 -1.74 1.39
N GLY A 37 7.23 -1.12 2.07
CA GLY A 37 7.50 -0.29 3.24
C GLY A 37 6.31 0.57 3.63
N TYR A 38 6.52 1.35 4.68
CA TYR A 38 5.63 2.42 5.08
C TYR A 38 6.46 3.61 5.55
N GLU A 39 5.95 4.82 5.34
CA GLU A 39 6.64 6.05 5.68
C GLU A 39 5.84 6.89 6.66
N LYS A 40 6.53 7.46 7.65
CA LYS A 40 5.95 8.40 8.61
C LYS A 40 6.25 9.81 8.13
N THR A 41 5.26 10.48 7.55
CA THR A 41 5.42 11.79 6.90
C THR A 41 5.28 12.97 7.89
N GLY A 42 4.82 12.71 9.11
CA GLY A 42 4.65 13.70 10.18
C GLY A 42 3.19 14.08 10.40
N GLY A 43 2.90 14.83 11.48
CA GLY A 43 1.52 15.28 11.78
C GLY A 43 0.52 14.14 12.05
N GLY A 44 1.00 12.93 12.38
CA GLY A 44 0.18 11.73 12.56
C GLY A 44 -0.11 10.96 11.26
N TYR A 45 0.42 11.39 10.12
CA TYR A 45 0.24 10.68 8.85
C TYR A 45 1.25 9.54 8.68
N VAL A 46 0.76 8.44 8.13
CA VAL A 46 1.55 7.26 7.78
C VAL A 46 1.07 6.74 6.43
N THR A 47 2.01 6.54 5.52
CA THR A 47 1.76 6.06 4.15
C THR A 47 2.24 4.63 3.98
N ALA A 48 1.37 3.74 3.52
CA ALA A 48 1.73 2.40 3.08
C ALA A 48 2.15 2.41 1.60
N ILE A 49 3.13 1.58 1.22
CA ILE A 49 3.71 1.57 -0.13
C ILE A 49 3.77 0.14 -0.66
N VAL A 50 3.11 -0.13 -1.79
CA VAL A 50 3.07 -1.45 -2.43
C VAL A 50 3.62 -1.43 -3.87
N ARG A 51 4.20 -2.54 -4.33
CA ARG A 51 4.66 -2.76 -5.71
C ARG A 51 4.03 -4.00 -6.34
N GLY A 52 3.87 -3.98 -7.66
CA GLY A 52 3.45 -5.13 -8.47
C GLY A 52 3.04 -4.70 -9.89
N ASP A 53 2.39 -5.60 -10.62
CA ASP A 53 1.83 -5.28 -11.93
C ASP A 53 0.73 -4.20 -11.82
N VAL A 54 0.55 -3.38 -12.86
CA VAL A 54 -0.40 -2.24 -12.86
C VAL A 54 -1.81 -2.64 -12.43
N ALA A 55 -2.33 -3.76 -12.93
CA ALA A 55 -3.66 -4.24 -12.59
C ALA A 55 -3.75 -4.70 -11.12
N SER A 56 -2.72 -5.37 -10.61
CA SER A 56 -2.63 -5.80 -9.21
C SER A 56 -2.58 -4.61 -8.27
N VAL A 57 -1.76 -3.60 -8.59
CA VAL A 57 -1.65 -2.37 -7.80
C VAL A 57 -2.97 -1.61 -7.78
N ARG A 58 -3.68 -1.54 -8.91
CA ARG A 58 -5.00 -0.90 -8.96
C ARG A 58 -6.00 -1.59 -8.02
N ALA A 59 -6.13 -2.91 -8.15
CA ALA A 59 -7.03 -3.69 -7.31
C ALA A 59 -6.66 -3.61 -5.82
N ALA A 60 -5.37 -3.63 -5.49
CA ALA A 60 -4.89 -3.46 -4.13
C ALA A 60 -5.31 -2.10 -3.55
N VAL A 61 -5.04 -0.99 -4.26
CA VAL A 61 -5.38 0.36 -3.79
C VAL A 61 -6.89 0.54 -3.62
N ASP A 62 -7.70 0.03 -4.55
CA ASP A 62 -9.17 0.12 -4.45
C ASP A 62 -9.67 -0.62 -3.19
N ALA A 63 -9.09 -1.78 -2.85
CA ALA A 63 -9.42 -2.50 -1.62
C ALA A 63 -8.93 -1.80 -0.35
N GLY A 64 -7.69 -1.29 -0.37
CA GLY A 64 -7.10 -0.57 0.76
C GLY A 64 -7.84 0.73 1.08
N LEU A 65 -8.40 1.42 0.08
CA LEU A 65 -9.19 2.64 0.27
C LEU A 65 -10.48 2.38 1.06
N VAL A 66 -11.12 1.22 0.85
CA VAL A 66 -12.36 0.86 1.56
C VAL A 66 -12.09 0.50 3.03
N ALA A 67 -10.89 0.01 3.32
CA ALA A 67 -10.47 -0.44 4.65
C ALA A 67 -9.83 0.68 5.49
N ALA A 68 -9.62 1.88 4.94
CA ALA A 68 -8.86 2.98 5.56
C ALA A 68 -9.72 4.18 5.99
#